data_AF-A0A2T4BR17-F1
#
_entry.id   AF-A0A2T4BR17-F1
#
_cell.length_a   1.000
_cell.length_b   1.000
_cell.length_c   1.000
_cell.angle_alpha   90.00
_cell.angle_beta   90.00
_cell.angle_gamma   90.00
#
_symmetry.space_group_name_H-M   'P 1'
#
loop_
_entity.id
_entity.type
_entity.pdbx_description
1 polymer ?
#
loop_
_entity_poly.entity_id
_entity_poly.type
_entity_poly.pdbx_seq_one_letter_code
_entity_poly.pdbx_strand_id
1 'polypeptide(L)'
;MLGRHGDIKPENILYFGEPGSGRCYLVVADFTLMRFHSADTIHYTEANRVNFSRTYRPPEVMQASKVRIDQSYDVWTLGCVYLEFVTWYLMGYRAIREESFSPPTREMLDSFQALRTKEEGKIGDLDDKFFYYFAGKPKVKQSVRQWIRMLHWNEHCSFAMHDFLALIENHMLVPLPSGRYAMRQVSDALRKIAAECDREDCYRFKGSPQQSFSEKIMDLFSLARYSSLV
;
A
#
# COMPACT_ATOMS: atom_id res chain seq x y z
N MET A 1 12.08 22.54 -9.67
CA MET A 1 12.90 21.36 -9.35
C MET A 1 11.96 20.25 -8.91
N LEU A 2 12.01 19.07 -9.54
CA LEU A 2 11.19 17.92 -9.17
C LEU A 2 12.13 16.86 -8.56
N GLY A 3 12.09 16.73 -7.24
CA GLY A 3 12.81 15.70 -6.51
C GLY A 3 12.04 14.39 -6.48
N ARG A 4 12.77 13.27 -6.42
CA ARG A 4 12.25 11.93 -6.10
C ARG A 4 13.11 11.28 -5.03
N HIS A 5 12.52 10.41 -4.21
CA HIS A 5 13.23 9.63 -3.20
C HIS A 5 13.77 8.32 -3.78
N GLY A 6 12.93 7.55 -4.48
CA GLY A 6 13.29 6.29 -5.13
C GLY A 6 13.36 5.06 -4.22
N ASP A 7 13.21 5.17 -2.90
CA ASP A 7 13.29 4.03 -1.96
C ASP A 7 12.44 4.28 -0.72
N ILE A 8 11.20 4.71 -0.93
CA ILE A 8 10.23 4.86 0.15
C ILE A 8 9.81 3.46 0.60
N LYS A 9 10.03 3.18 1.88
CA LYS A 9 9.70 1.93 2.58
C LYS A 9 9.55 2.23 4.07
N PRO A 10 8.87 1.37 4.85
CA PRO A 10 8.68 1.63 6.28
C PRO A 10 9.98 1.85 7.04
N GLU A 11 11.06 1.16 6.68
CA GLU A 11 12.38 1.30 7.31
C GLU A 11 12.98 2.70 7.13
N ASN A 12 12.54 3.43 6.12
CA ASN A 12 12.97 4.80 5.79
C ASN A 12 11.98 5.86 6.30
N ILE A 13 10.99 5.48 7.10
CA ILE A 13 10.06 6.41 7.76
C ILE A 13 10.28 6.31 9.26
N LEU A 14 10.99 7.30 9.79
CA LEU A 14 11.34 7.37 11.20
C LEU A 14 10.18 7.97 12.00
N TYR A 15 9.90 7.36 13.15
CA TYR A 15 8.92 7.86 14.10
C TYR A 15 9.63 8.66 15.20
N PHE A 16 9.25 9.91 15.35
CA PHE A 16 9.69 10.78 16.44
C PHE A 16 8.50 11.24 17.27
N GLY A 17 8.70 11.38 18.56
CA GLY A 17 7.70 11.94 19.47
C GLY A 17 8.30 12.09 20.86
N GLU A 18 7.90 13.14 21.56
CA GLU A 18 8.27 13.29 22.96
C GLU A 18 7.39 12.37 23.82
N PRO A 19 7.98 11.54 24.69
CA PRO A 19 7.22 10.69 25.59
C PRO A 19 6.18 11.50 26.37
N GLY A 20 4.91 11.08 26.33
CA GLY A 20 3.81 11.72 27.06
C GLY A 20 3.22 12.98 26.42
N SER A 21 3.77 13.51 25.33
CA SER A 21 3.26 14.73 24.68
C SER A 21 2.00 14.50 23.84
N GLY A 22 1.70 13.25 23.47
CA GLY A 22 0.67 12.90 22.48
C GLY A 22 0.97 13.41 21.07
N ARG A 23 2.12 14.06 20.85
CA ARG A 23 2.55 14.59 19.54
C ARG A 23 3.65 13.71 18.98
N CYS A 24 3.39 13.16 17.79
CA CYS A 24 4.37 12.42 17.03
C CYS A 24 4.47 12.99 15.60
N TYR A 25 5.63 12.79 14.99
CA TYR A 25 5.87 13.16 13.60
C TYR A 25 6.67 12.06 12.91
N LEU A 26 6.26 11.76 11.68
CA LEU A 26 6.94 10.82 10.80
C LEU A 26 7.92 11.60 9.93
N VAL A 27 9.17 11.17 9.89
CA VAL A 27 10.23 11.79 9.11
C VAL A 27 10.71 10.81 8.05
N VAL A 28 10.63 11.22 6.78
CA VAL A 28 11.24 10.45 5.68
C VAL A 28 12.76 10.62 5.77
N ALA A 29 13.47 9.50 5.80
CA ALA A 29 14.92 9.42 5.92
C ALA A 29 15.52 8.57 4.78
N ASP A 30 16.85 8.46 4.75
CA ASP A 30 17.60 7.69 3.74
C ASP A 30 17.41 8.19 2.30
N PHE A 31 17.90 9.41 2.08
CA PHE A 31 17.93 10.04 0.76
C PHE A 31 19.08 9.55 -0.14
N THR A 32 19.68 8.40 0.15
CA THR A 32 20.84 7.89 -0.59
C THR A 32 20.53 7.69 -2.08
N LEU A 33 19.26 7.39 -2.38
CA LEU A 33 18.71 7.22 -3.73
C LEU A 33 17.94 8.44 -4.25
N MET A 34 17.87 9.51 -3.45
CA MET A 34 17.19 10.75 -3.81
C MET A 34 17.91 11.44 -4.96
N ARG A 35 17.14 11.90 -5.95
CA ARG A 35 17.68 12.65 -7.09
C ARG A 35 16.76 13.83 -7.42
N PHE A 36 17.38 14.97 -7.72
CA PHE A 36 16.68 16.13 -8.27
C PHE A 36 16.88 16.16 -9.77
N HIS A 37 15.78 16.26 -10.53
CA HIS A 37 15.87 16.48 -11.97
C HIS A 37 15.94 17.99 -12.24
N SER A 38 16.95 18.44 -12.99
CA SER A 38 16.81 19.60 -13.87
C SER A 38 16.05 19.14 -15.13
N ALA A 39 15.43 20.06 -15.87
CA ALA A 39 14.63 19.73 -17.05
C ALA A 39 15.40 18.90 -18.11
N ASP A 40 16.74 18.91 -18.05
CA ASP A 40 17.62 18.36 -19.09
C ASP A 40 18.37 17.07 -18.72
N THR A 41 18.14 16.48 -17.53
CA THR A 41 18.84 15.23 -17.13
C THR A 41 17.88 14.10 -16.77
N ILE A 42 17.49 13.33 -17.78
CA ILE A 42 16.78 12.06 -17.61
C ILE A 42 17.82 10.99 -17.25
N HIS A 43 17.94 10.63 -15.96
CA HIS A 43 18.86 9.58 -15.54
C HIS A 43 18.14 8.25 -15.36
N TYR A 44 18.46 7.30 -16.24
CA TYR A 44 18.10 5.90 -16.10
C TYR A 44 18.93 5.28 -14.97
N THR A 45 18.28 4.63 -14.02
CA THR A 45 18.96 3.79 -13.04
C THR A 45 18.93 2.34 -13.55
N GLU A 46 20.08 1.65 -13.51
CA GLU A 46 20.11 0.21 -13.78
C GLU A 46 19.32 -0.50 -12.67
N ALA A 47 18.21 -1.14 -13.04
CA ALA A 47 17.32 -1.84 -12.11
C ALA A 47 18.04 -2.92 -11.28
N ASN A 48 19.18 -3.43 -11.80
CA ASN A 48 20.00 -4.48 -11.19
C ASN A 48 21.12 -3.95 -10.27
N ARG A 49 21.41 -2.63 -10.26
CA ARG A 49 22.46 -2.05 -9.41
C ARG A 49 21.98 -1.50 -8.08
N VAL A 50 20.67 -1.40 -7.88
CA VAL A 50 20.09 -0.84 -6.66
C VAL A 50 19.27 -1.91 -5.95
N ASN A 51 19.63 -2.14 -4.70
CA ASN A 51 19.01 -3.11 -3.82
C ASN A 51 17.67 -2.56 -3.26
N PHE A 52 16.80 -2.03 -4.13
CA PHE A 52 15.47 -1.55 -3.74
C PHE A 52 14.71 -2.68 -3.06
N SER A 53 13.96 -2.35 -2.01
CA SER A 53 13.08 -3.33 -1.34
C SER A 53 12.15 -3.98 -2.37
N ARG A 54 12.23 -5.31 -2.51
CA ARG A 54 11.51 -6.07 -3.56
C ARG A 54 9.99 -5.91 -3.41
N THR A 55 9.52 -5.81 -2.17
CA THR A 55 8.09 -5.70 -1.81
C THR A 55 7.41 -4.45 -2.39
N TYR A 56 8.02 -3.27 -2.20
CA TYR A 56 7.39 -1.98 -2.53
C TYR A 56 7.66 -1.51 -3.95
N ARG A 57 8.55 -2.20 -4.67
CA ARG A 57 8.98 -1.84 -6.03
C ARG A 57 7.79 -1.82 -7.00
N PRO A 58 7.69 -0.81 -7.88
CA PRO A 58 6.61 -0.76 -8.86
C PRO A 58 6.85 -1.68 -10.07
N PRO A 59 5.79 -2.05 -10.82
CA PRO A 59 5.87 -3.07 -11.87
C PRO A 59 6.84 -2.73 -13.00
N GLU A 60 6.90 -1.46 -13.42
CA GLU A 60 7.75 -0.98 -14.52
C GLU A 60 9.25 -1.26 -14.31
N VAL A 61 9.67 -1.54 -13.07
CA VAL A 61 11.06 -1.87 -12.77
C VAL A 61 11.45 -3.28 -13.22
N MET A 62 10.49 -4.21 -13.27
CA MET A 62 10.76 -5.61 -13.64
C MET A 62 10.76 -5.85 -15.14
N GLN A 63 10.18 -4.95 -15.94
CA GLN A 63 10.11 -5.10 -17.40
C GLN A 63 11.29 -4.47 -18.14
N ALA A 64 12.09 -3.61 -17.49
CA ALA A 64 13.09 -2.81 -18.18
C ALA A 64 14.51 -3.04 -17.63
N SER A 65 15.48 -3.21 -18.52
CA SER A 65 16.92 -3.20 -18.18
C SER A 65 17.40 -1.82 -17.70
N LYS A 66 16.67 -0.77 -18.09
CA LYS A 66 16.85 0.63 -17.66
C LYS A 66 15.49 1.22 -17.33
N VAL A 67 15.29 1.64 -16.10
CA VAL A 67 14.01 2.19 -15.66
C VAL A 67 14.14 3.69 -15.54
N ARG A 68 13.22 4.42 -16.17
CA ARG A 68 13.04 5.85 -15.85
C ARG A 68 12.34 5.91 -14.51
N ILE A 69 13.09 6.20 -13.46
CA ILE A 69 12.53 6.42 -12.14
C ILE A 69 12.12 7.90 -12.06
N ASP A 70 10.82 8.17 -12.14
CA ASP A 70 10.23 9.50 -11.94
C ASP A 70 9.33 9.51 -10.70
N GLN A 71 8.62 10.61 -10.44
CA GLN A 71 7.77 10.73 -9.24
C GLN A 71 6.65 9.69 -9.18
N SER A 72 6.23 9.11 -10.31
CA SER A 72 5.23 8.05 -10.31
C SER A 72 5.72 6.78 -9.62
N TYR A 73 7.04 6.57 -9.56
CA TYR A 73 7.66 5.52 -8.76
C TYR A 73 7.35 5.73 -7.27
N ASP A 74 7.63 6.94 -6.78
CA ASP A 74 7.41 7.29 -5.38
C ASP A 74 5.92 7.20 -5.02
N VAL A 75 5.02 7.57 -5.94
CA VAL A 75 3.57 7.43 -5.77
C VAL A 75 3.16 5.99 -5.53
N TRP A 76 3.69 5.03 -6.30
CA TRP A 76 3.39 3.61 -6.08
C TRP A 76 3.92 3.12 -4.73
N THR A 77 5.20 3.38 -4.42
CA THR A 77 5.82 2.94 -3.17
C THR A 77 5.10 3.51 -1.96
N LEU A 78 4.69 4.79 -2.05
CA LEU A 78 3.95 5.46 -0.99
C LEU A 78 2.53 4.89 -0.87
N GLY A 79 1.90 4.47 -1.96
CA GLY A 79 0.61 3.76 -1.96
C GLY A 79 0.70 2.43 -1.21
N CYS A 80 1.77 1.66 -1.41
CA CYS A 80 2.00 0.42 -0.67
C CYS A 80 2.19 0.69 0.84
N VAL A 81 3.03 1.66 1.19
CA VAL A 81 3.29 2.04 2.60
C VAL A 81 2.02 2.58 3.28
N TYR A 82 1.25 3.43 2.60
CA TYR A 82 0.00 3.94 3.13
C TYR A 82 -1.03 2.86 3.34
N LEU A 83 -1.11 1.85 2.46
CA LEU A 83 -2.01 0.72 2.69
C LEU A 83 -1.60 -0.09 3.94
N GLU A 84 -0.31 -0.28 4.17
CA GLU A 84 0.18 -0.89 5.41
C GLU A 84 -0.12 -0.01 6.63
N PHE A 85 0.00 1.32 6.54
CA PHE A 85 -0.40 2.21 7.64
C PHE A 85 -1.89 2.17 7.95
N VAL A 86 -2.77 2.18 6.94
CA VAL A 86 -4.21 2.05 7.16
C VAL A 86 -4.54 0.68 7.77
N THR A 87 -3.85 -0.37 7.33
CA THR A 87 -3.97 -1.72 7.92
C THR A 87 -3.57 -1.72 9.40
N TRP A 88 -2.41 -1.14 9.73
CA TRP A 88 -1.95 -1.03 11.11
C TRP A 88 -2.94 -0.25 11.98
N TYR A 89 -3.46 0.86 11.45
CA TYR A 89 -4.40 1.73 12.15
C TYR A 89 -5.72 1.02 12.46
N LEU A 90 -6.29 0.29 11.49
CA LEU A 90 -7.62 -0.34 11.63
C LEU A 90 -7.58 -1.75 12.24
N MET A 91 -6.49 -2.48 12.08
CA MET A 91 -6.40 -3.91 12.40
C MET A 91 -5.20 -4.29 13.28
N GLY A 92 -4.31 -3.34 13.56
CA GLY A 92 -3.11 -3.55 14.37
C GLY A 92 -1.94 -4.17 13.60
N TYR A 93 -0.78 -4.21 14.28
CA TYR A 93 0.50 -4.63 13.67
C TYR A 93 0.49 -6.08 13.17
N ARG A 94 -0.20 -6.98 13.89
CA ARG A 94 -0.27 -8.41 13.56
C ARG A 94 -0.87 -8.66 12.17
N ALA A 95 -1.81 -7.82 11.75
CA ALA A 95 -2.44 -7.89 10.44
C ALA A 95 -1.48 -7.60 9.28
N ILE A 96 -0.27 -7.10 9.55
CA ILE A 96 0.75 -6.82 8.52
C ILE A 96 1.78 -7.94 8.45
N ARG A 97 2.37 -8.34 9.59
CA ARG A 97 3.64 -9.12 9.62
C ARG A 97 3.62 -10.46 10.37
N GLU A 98 2.55 -10.82 11.07
CA GLU A 98 2.45 -12.18 11.64
C GLU A 98 1.98 -13.18 10.56
N GLU A 99 2.12 -14.49 10.77
CA GLU A 99 1.62 -15.47 9.76
C GLU A 99 0.09 -15.45 9.70
N SER A 100 -0.55 -15.33 10.86
CA SER A 100 -1.98 -15.17 11.02
C SER A 100 -2.29 -14.30 12.23
N PHE A 101 -3.49 -13.71 12.26
CA PHE A 101 -3.99 -12.95 13.38
C PHE A 101 -5.47 -13.24 13.60
N SER A 102 -5.93 -13.06 14.84
CA SER A 102 -7.34 -13.20 15.19
C SER A 102 -7.92 -11.80 15.45
N PRO A 103 -8.68 -11.22 14.50
CA PRO A 103 -9.46 -10.03 14.80
C PRO A 103 -10.55 -10.34 15.85
N PRO A 104 -11.19 -9.29 16.42
CA PRO A 104 -12.29 -9.45 17.38
C PRO A 104 -13.43 -10.37 16.89
N THR A 105 -13.53 -10.59 15.57
CA THR A 105 -14.47 -11.48 14.88
C THR A 105 -14.21 -12.98 15.05
N ARG A 106 -13.16 -13.39 15.77
CA ARG A 106 -12.83 -14.78 16.20
C ARG A 106 -12.37 -15.78 15.14
N GLU A 107 -12.38 -15.45 13.85
CA GLU A 107 -11.76 -16.29 12.82
C GLU A 107 -10.29 -15.95 12.61
N MET A 108 -9.44 -16.98 12.52
CA MET A 108 -8.02 -16.79 12.19
C MET A 108 -7.89 -16.40 10.71
N LEU A 109 -7.31 -15.22 10.47
CA LEU A 109 -7.03 -14.66 9.16
C LEU A 109 -5.54 -14.66 8.90
N ASP A 110 -5.14 -14.92 7.66
CA ASP A 110 -3.77 -14.64 7.20
C ASP A 110 -3.50 -13.13 7.28
N SER A 111 -2.26 -12.75 7.61
CA SER A 111 -1.85 -11.35 7.51
C SER A 111 -1.81 -10.87 6.07
N PHE A 112 -1.72 -9.55 5.90
CA PHE A 112 -1.62 -8.94 4.58
C PHE A 112 -0.39 -9.44 3.80
N GLN A 113 0.77 -9.54 4.47
CA GLN A 113 1.98 -10.09 3.88
C GLN A 113 1.81 -11.57 3.48
N ALA A 114 1.20 -12.38 4.35
CA ALA A 114 0.98 -13.79 4.08
C ALA A 114 0.04 -13.99 2.86
N LEU A 115 -1.04 -13.22 2.76
CA LEU A 115 -1.97 -13.27 1.63
C LEU A 115 -1.30 -12.89 0.31
N ARG A 116 -0.50 -11.82 0.28
CA ARG A 116 0.24 -11.42 -0.93
C ARG A 116 1.26 -12.47 -1.35
N THR A 117 1.93 -13.09 -0.38
CA THR A 117 2.96 -14.12 -0.62
C THR A 117 2.34 -15.39 -1.20
N LYS A 118 1.19 -15.84 -0.68
CA LYS A 118 0.52 -17.10 -1.09
C LYS A 118 -0.18 -17.02 -2.46
N GLU A 119 -0.49 -15.83 -2.98
CA GLU A 119 -1.20 -15.69 -4.26
C GLU A 119 -0.41 -16.21 -5.47
N GLU A 120 0.93 -16.29 -5.39
CA GLU A 120 1.75 -16.84 -6.47
C GLU A 120 1.84 -18.38 -6.36
N GLY A 121 1.09 -19.07 -7.23
CA GLY A 121 0.78 -20.51 -7.16
C GLY A 121 1.89 -21.52 -7.46
N LYS A 122 3.18 -21.18 -7.25
CA LYS A 122 4.27 -22.16 -7.27
C LYS A 122 5.16 -22.00 -6.05
N ILE A 123 5.53 -23.13 -5.43
CA ILE A 123 6.37 -23.24 -4.21
C ILE A 123 7.79 -22.63 -4.35
N GLY A 124 8.15 -22.05 -5.50
CA GLY A 124 9.41 -21.33 -5.74
C GLY A 124 9.28 -19.86 -6.18
N ASP A 125 8.07 -19.35 -6.39
CA ASP A 125 7.80 -17.97 -6.84
C ASP A 125 7.14 -17.11 -5.74
N LEU A 126 7.24 -17.54 -4.48
CA LEU A 126 6.70 -16.80 -3.34
C LEU A 126 7.35 -15.41 -3.26
N ASP A 127 6.54 -14.38 -3.39
CA ASP A 127 6.99 -13.00 -3.31
C ASP A 127 5.88 -12.11 -2.73
N ASP A 128 6.27 -11.17 -1.89
CA ASP A 128 5.37 -10.25 -1.18
C ASP A 128 5.05 -8.97 -1.99
N LYS A 129 5.36 -8.96 -3.29
CA LYS A 129 4.98 -7.87 -4.21
C LYS A 129 3.48 -7.59 -4.15
N PHE A 130 3.12 -6.32 -4.38
CA PHE A 130 1.73 -5.87 -4.49
C PHE A 130 1.11 -6.14 -5.87
N PHE A 131 1.87 -6.69 -6.80
CA PHE A 131 1.47 -6.92 -8.18
C PHE A 131 2.01 -8.25 -8.73
N TYR A 132 1.45 -8.67 -9.84
CA TYR A 132 1.91 -9.80 -10.63
C TYR A 132 1.80 -9.48 -12.13
N TYR A 133 2.40 -10.33 -12.96
CA TYR A 133 2.30 -10.24 -14.41
C TYR A 133 1.35 -11.30 -14.96
N PHE A 134 0.38 -10.88 -15.77
CA PHE A 134 -0.51 -11.78 -16.50
C PHE A 134 -0.54 -11.40 -17.98
N ALA A 135 -0.20 -12.36 -18.84
CA ALA A 135 -0.10 -12.13 -20.29
C ALA A 135 0.74 -10.88 -20.64
N GLY A 136 1.90 -10.73 -19.98
CA GLY A 136 2.83 -9.62 -20.20
C GLY A 136 2.38 -8.26 -19.65
N LYS A 137 1.23 -8.18 -18.97
CA LYS A 137 0.72 -6.92 -18.40
C LYS A 137 0.77 -6.95 -16.87
N PRO A 138 1.20 -5.86 -16.21
CA PRO A 138 1.22 -5.80 -14.76
C PRO A 138 -0.21 -5.61 -14.23
N LYS A 139 -0.54 -6.31 -13.15
CA LYS A 139 -1.83 -6.21 -12.44
C LYS A 139 -1.59 -6.16 -10.93
N VAL A 140 -2.39 -5.36 -10.23
CA VAL A 140 -2.44 -5.43 -8.75
C VAL A 140 -2.93 -6.82 -8.36
N LYS A 141 -2.27 -7.42 -7.35
CA LYS A 141 -2.65 -8.70 -6.78
C LYS A 141 -4.09 -8.69 -6.27
N GLN A 142 -4.78 -9.80 -6.45
CA GLN A 142 -6.16 -9.96 -6.02
C GLN A 142 -6.27 -9.89 -4.49
N SER A 143 -5.29 -10.45 -3.77
CA SER A 143 -5.13 -10.33 -2.32
C SER A 143 -5.08 -8.87 -1.86
N VAL A 144 -4.37 -7.99 -2.56
CA VAL A 144 -4.31 -6.55 -2.26
C VAL A 144 -5.68 -5.89 -2.41
N ARG A 145 -6.41 -6.21 -3.48
CA ARG A 145 -7.75 -5.66 -3.72
C ARG A 145 -8.77 -6.17 -2.71
N GLN A 146 -8.70 -7.46 -2.38
CA GLN A 146 -9.52 -8.05 -1.33
C GLN A 146 -9.23 -7.41 0.04
N TRP A 147 -7.96 -7.19 0.35
CA TRP A 147 -7.55 -6.55 1.60
C TRP A 147 -8.10 -5.13 1.73
N ILE A 148 -8.01 -4.31 0.68
CA ILE A 148 -8.62 -2.97 0.64
C ILE A 148 -10.13 -3.03 0.93
N ARG A 149 -10.86 -3.98 0.32
CA ARG A 149 -12.29 -4.16 0.60
C ARG A 149 -12.55 -4.53 2.06
N MET A 150 -11.73 -5.40 2.64
CA MET A 150 -11.84 -5.74 4.05
C MET A 150 -11.61 -4.53 4.97
N LEU A 151 -10.67 -3.66 4.61
CA LEU A 151 -10.47 -2.40 5.34
C LEU A 151 -11.69 -1.47 5.21
N HIS A 152 -12.36 -1.41 4.06
CA HIS A 152 -13.63 -0.69 3.91
C HIS A 152 -14.78 -1.30 4.72
N TRP A 153 -14.73 -2.58 5.07
CA TRP A 153 -15.74 -3.25 5.90
C TRP A 153 -15.41 -3.23 7.39
N ASN A 154 -14.22 -2.80 7.76
CA ASN A 154 -13.82 -2.70 9.15
C ASN A 154 -14.76 -1.75 9.90
N GLU A 155 -15.26 -2.16 11.06
CA GLU A 155 -16.23 -1.40 11.85
C GLU A 155 -15.73 -0.02 12.27
N HIS A 156 -14.40 0.18 12.33
CA HIS A 156 -13.75 1.43 12.66
C HIS A 156 -13.33 2.25 11.43
N CYS A 157 -13.63 1.78 10.21
CA CYS A 157 -13.30 2.52 9.00
C CYS A 157 -14.19 3.76 8.88
N SER A 158 -13.64 4.93 9.15
CA SER A 158 -14.34 6.21 9.04
C SER A 158 -14.43 6.67 7.58
N PHE A 159 -15.23 7.71 7.32
CA PHE A 159 -15.29 8.32 5.98
C PHE A 159 -13.92 8.82 5.50
N ALA A 160 -13.12 9.40 6.39
CA ALA A 160 -11.74 9.77 6.08
C ALA A 160 -10.89 8.57 5.64
N MET A 161 -11.04 7.43 6.30
CA MET A 161 -10.32 6.20 5.92
C MET A 161 -10.83 5.65 4.59
N HIS A 162 -12.12 5.75 4.29
CA HIS A 162 -12.65 5.38 2.97
C HIS A 162 -12.07 6.24 1.85
N ASP A 163 -12.01 7.56 2.03
CA ASP A 163 -11.44 8.44 1.02
C ASP A 163 -9.94 8.20 0.84
N PHE A 164 -9.23 7.90 1.93
CA PHE A 164 -7.81 7.57 1.87
C PHE A 164 -7.57 6.23 1.15
N LEU A 165 -8.35 5.20 1.46
CA LEU A 165 -8.31 3.91 0.75
C LEU A 165 -8.66 4.08 -0.74
N ALA A 166 -9.65 4.91 -1.07
CA ALA A 166 -10.02 5.19 -2.45
C ALA A 166 -8.90 5.91 -3.22
N LEU A 167 -8.19 6.85 -2.58
CA LEU A 167 -6.99 7.47 -3.14
C LEU A 167 -5.90 6.43 -3.43
N ILE A 168 -5.64 5.53 -2.47
CA ILE A 168 -4.64 4.47 -2.59
C ILE A 168 -5.00 3.52 -3.73
N GLU A 169 -6.21 2.94 -3.74
CA GLU A 169 -6.63 1.94 -4.73
C GLU A 169 -6.70 2.53 -6.15
N ASN A 170 -7.34 3.68 -6.31
CA ASN A 170 -7.70 4.18 -7.64
C ASN A 170 -6.63 5.04 -8.30
N HIS A 171 -5.68 5.58 -7.52
CA HIS A 171 -4.76 6.61 -8.02
C HIS A 171 -3.29 6.39 -7.66
N MET A 172 -2.97 5.55 -6.66
CA MET A 172 -1.58 5.27 -6.27
C MET A 172 -1.13 3.87 -6.67
N LEU A 173 -1.90 2.85 -6.30
CA LEU A 173 -1.66 1.44 -6.68
C LEU A 173 -2.17 1.12 -8.09
N VAL A 174 -1.92 2.01 -9.05
CA VAL A 174 -2.25 1.81 -10.46
C VAL A 174 -1.04 1.20 -11.17
N PRO A 175 -1.13 0.01 -11.80
CA PRO A 175 0.03 -0.70 -12.33
C PRO A 175 0.81 0.09 -13.39
N LEU A 176 0.12 0.85 -14.22
CA LEU A 176 0.74 1.68 -15.26
C LEU A 176 1.06 3.07 -14.70
N PRO A 177 2.32 3.55 -14.80
CA PRO A 177 2.72 4.87 -14.33
C PRO A 177 1.85 6.03 -14.84
N SER A 178 1.44 5.96 -16.11
CA SER A 178 0.61 6.99 -16.76
C SER A 178 -0.82 7.09 -16.20
N GLY A 179 -1.29 6.06 -15.49
CA GLY A 179 -2.59 6.08 -14.81
C GLY A 179 -2.53 6.53 -13.36
N ARG A 180 -1.34 6.73 -12.80
CA ARG A 180 -1.17 7.21 -11.42
C ARG A 180 -1.40 8.72 -11.36
N TYR A 181 -1.91 9.20 -10.23
CA TYR A 181 -1.87 10.63 -9.93
C TYR A 181 -0.43 11.12 -9.84
N ALA A 182 -0.20 12.36 -10.30
CA ALA A 182 1.04 13.05 -9.98
C ALA A 182 1.12 13.31 -8.47
N MET A 183 2.33 13.39 -7.92
CA MET A 183 2.53 13.60 -6.47
C MET A 183 1.82 14.85 -5.95
N ARG A 184 1.70 15.90 -6.77
CA ARG A 184 0.91 17.09 -6.45
C ARG A 184 -0.56 16.77 -6.22
N GLN A 185 -1.16 15.96 -7.08
CA GLN A 185 -2.57 15.56 -6.96
C GLN A 185 -2.78 14.67 -5.73
N VAL A 186 -1.83 13.78 -5.42
CA VAL A 186 -1.84 12.99 -4.16
C VAL A 186 -1.80 13.94 -2.95
N SER A 187 -0.88 14.91 -2.94
CA SER A 187 -0.77 15.89 -1.85
C SER A 187 -2.05 16.73 -1.70
N ASP A 188 -2.64 17.18 -2.81
CA ASP A 188 -3.88 17.96 -2.78
C ASP A 188 -5.06 17.12 -2.28
N ALA A 189 -5.16 15.84 -2.65
CA ALA A 189 -6.17 14.92 -2.14
C ALA A 189 -6.02 14.69 -0.62
N LEU A 190 -4.80 14.42 -0.14
CA LEU A 190 -4.54 14.25 1.29
C LEU A 190 -4.85 15.50 2.10
N ARG A 191 -4.53 16.69 1.57
CA ARG A 191 -4.87 17.97 2.23
C ARG A 191 -6.38 18.18 2.34
N LYS A 192 -7.16 17.76 1.34
CA LYS A 192 -8.61 17.80 1.40
C LYS A 192 -9.14 16.89 2.51
N ILE A 193 -8.69 15.64 2.54
CA ILE A 193 -9.06 14.69 3.60
C ILE A 193 -8.72 15.26 4.98
N ALA A 194 -7.50 15.79 5.16
CA ALA A 194 -7.08 16.40 6.42
C ALA A 194 -7.94 17.62 6.81
N ALA A 195 -8.27 18.49 5.85
CA ALA A 195 -9.11 19.65 6.10
C ALA A 195 -10.54 19.27 6.52
N GLU A 196 -11.12 18.20 5.95
CA GLU A 196 -12.44 17.72 6.39
C GLU A 196 -12.36 17.03 7.76
N CYS A 197 -11.27 16.32 8.06
CA CYS A 197 -11.01 15.78 9.40
C CYS A 197 -10.96 16.87 10.49
N ASP A 198 -10.49 18.08 10.15
CA ASP A 198 -10.44 19.21 11.08
C ASP A 198 -11.80 19.89 11.27
N ARG A 199 -12.76 19.66 10.37
CA ARG A 199 -14.10 20.25 10.40
C ARG A 199 -15.15 19.34 11.02
N GLU A 200 -15.07 18.04 10.75
CA GLU A 200 -16.14 17.09 11.10
C GLU A 200 -15.59 15.85 11.84
N ASP A 201 -15.82 15.78 13.15
CA ASP A 201 -15.42 14.62 13.97
C ASP A 201 -16.04 13.30 13.49
N CYS A 202 -17.26 13.35 12.94
CA CYS A 202 -17.92 12.18 12.35
C CYS A 202 -17.17 11.68 11.10
N TYR A 203 -16.70 12.58 10.24
CA TYR A 203 -15.88 12.21 9.08
C TYR A 203 -14.56 11.57 9.52
N ARG A 204 -13.96 12.13 10.57
CA ARG A 204 -12.66 11.72 11.10
C ARG A 204 -12.69 10.37 11.84
N PHE A 205 -13.61 10.20 12.79
CA PHE A 205 -13.54 9.13 13.79
C PHE A 205 -14.69 8.14 13.75
N LYS A 206 -15.87 8.52 13.25
CA LYS A 206 -17.03 7.63 13.31
C LYS A 206 -16.89 6.53 12.26
N GLY A 207 -16.81 5.29 12.73
CA GLY A 207 -16.85 4.10 11.87
C GLY A 207 -18.13 4.07 11.04
N SER A 208 -17.98 3.86 9.73
CA SER A 208 -19.07 3.81 8.76
C SER A 208 -18.81 2.71 7.72
N PRO A 209 -18.66 1.44 8.15
CA PRO A 209 -18.27 0.34 7.27
C PRO A 209 -19.19 0.23 6.05
N GLN A 210 -18.60 0.01 4.88
CA GLN A 210 -19.39 -0.26 3.67
C GLN A 210 -20.22 -1.53 3.87
N GLN A 211 -21.51 -1.51 3.54
CA GLN A 211 -22.37 -2.68 3.70
C GLN A 211 -21.95 -3.80 2.74
N SER A 212 -21.80 -5.01 3.27
CA SER A 212 -21.55 -6.23 2.51
C SER A 212 -22.81 -7.10 2.46
N PHE A 213 -23.05 -7.76 1.32
CA PHE A 213 -23.80 -9.03 1.28
C PHE A 213 -22.94 -10.09 2.01
N SER A 214 -23.00 -10.05 3.34
CA SER A 214 -22.01 -10.55 4.32
C SER A 214 -21.62 -12.04 4.19
N GLU A 215 -22.52 -12.92 3.77
CA GLU A 215 -22.29 -14.37 3.96
C GLU A 215 -21.33 -15.01 2.95
N LYS A 216 -21.26 -14.52 1.70
CA LYS A 216 -20.52 -15.23 0.63
C LYS A 216 -19.01 -14.97 0.58
N ILE A 217 -18.51 -13.93 1.26
CA ILE A 217 -17.10 -13.51 1.10
C ILE A 217 -16.20 -14.04 2.22
N MET A 218 -16.70 -14.17 3.45
CA MET A 218 -15.98 -14.93 4.49
C MET A 218 -15.73 -16.38 4.02
N ASP A 219 -16.70 -16.97 3.32
CA ASP A 219 -16.57 -18.28 2.67
C ASP A 219 -15.48 -18.32 1.60
N LEU A 220 -15.23 -17.24 0.84
CA LEU A 220 -14.13 -17.21 -0.13
C LEU A 220 -12.75 -17.31 0.54
N PHE A 221 -12.62 -16.77 1.76
CA PHE A 221 -11.39 -16.91 2.55
C PHE A 221 -11.30 -18.28 3.26
N SER A 222 -12.43 -18.92 3.54
CA SER A 222 -12.44 -20.33 3.99
C SER A 222 -12.11 -21.29 2.84
N LEU A 223 -12.61 -21.04 1.63
CA LEU A 223 -12.42 -21.86 0.42
C LEU A 223 -11.00 -21.75 -0.16
N ALA A 224 -10.31 -20.63 0.05
CA ALA A 224 -8.88 -20.51 -0.25
C ALA A 224 -8.01 -21.48 0.58
N ARG A 225 -8.51 -22.00 1.71
CA ARG A 225 -7.84 -23.07 2.49
C ARG A 225 -7.99 -24.46 1.87
N TYR A 226 -9.02 -24.69 1.04
CA TYR A 226 -9.31 -26.00 0.44
C TYR A 226 -8.73 -26.20 -0.97
N SER A 227 -8.34 -25.12 -1.65
CA SER A 227 -7.73 -25.19 -2.99
C SER A 227 -6.23 -25.46 -2.96
N SER A 228 -5.62 -25.56 -1.77
CA SER A 228 -4.21 -25.92 -1.54
C SER A 228 -4.01 -27.37 -1.04
N LEU A 229 -5.04 -28.22 -1.11
CA LEU A 229 -5.00 -29.62 -0.69
C LEU A 229 -5.28 -30.64 -1.82
N VAL A 230 -5.09 -30.25 -3.08
CA VAL A 230 -5.15 -31.18 -4.24
C VAL A 230 -3.88 -31.07 -5.06
#